data_AF-A0A955DU00-F1
#
_entry.id   AF-A0A955DU00-F1
#
_cell.length_a   1.000
_cell.length_b   1.000
_cell.length_c   1.000
_cell.angle_alpha   90.00
_cell.angle_beta   90.00
_cell.angle_gamma   90.00
#
_symmetry.space_group_name_H-M   'P 1'
#
loop_
_entity.id
_entity.type
_entity.pdbx_description
1 polymer ?
#
loop_
_entity_poly.entity_id
_entity_poly.type
_entity_poly.pdbx_seq_one_letter_code
_entity_poly.pdbx_strand_id
1 'polypeptide(L)'
;MKKVFSFLLALVLLALAGPASGEVTLRELARLEDRAPSDIIGIGFVVGLNGTGDGGDAPSVSQGMARFYANMGMPLDTIDALEDMTNVAIVYVRATLP
;
A
#
# COMPACT_ATOMS: atom_id res chain seq x y z
N MET A 1 -3.57 45.32 47.63
CA MET A 1 -3.00 45.21 46.27
C MET A 1 -2.50 43.81 45.92
N LYS A 2 -1.74 43.12 46.78
CA LYS A 2 -1.22 41.75 46.52
C LYS A 2 -2.30 40.71 46.16
N LYS A 3 -3.47 40.75 46.82
CA LYS A 3 -4.59 39.83 46.53
C LYS A 3 -5.22 40.04 45.14
N VAL A 4 -5.32 41.28 44.69
CA VAL A 4 -5.87 41.63 43.36
C VAL A 4 -4.90 41.20 42.26
N PHE A 5 -3.60 41.41 42.47
CA PHE A 5 -2.57 40.94 41.54
C PHE A 5 -2.53 39.41 41.44
N SER A 6 -2.64 38.71 42.57
CA SER A 6 -2.74 37.25 42.59
C SER A 6 -3.98 36.73 41.86
N PHE A 7 -5.10 37.44 41.95
CA PHE A 7 -6.35 37.06 41.28
C PHE A 7 -6.26 37.26 39.77
N LEU A 8 -5.69 38.39 39.33
CA LEU A 8 -5.40 38.67 37.92
C LEU A 8 -4.44 37.64 37.33
N LEU A 9 -3.40 37.25 38.07
CA LEU A 9 -2.44 36.26 37.62
C LEU A 9 -3.07 34.86 37.46
N ALA A 10 -3.95 34.47 38.39
CA ALA A 10 -4.70 33.23 38.29
C ALA A 10 -5.65 33.21 37.08
N LEU A 11 -6.30 34.34 36.79
CA LEU A 11 -7.19 34.46 35.63
C LEU A 11 -6.44 34.35 34.30
N VAL A 12 -5.25 34.95 34.21
CA VAL A 12 -4.37 34.83 33.05
C VAL A 12 -3.89 33.39 32.85
N LEU A 13 -3.51 32.70 33.94
CA LEU A 13 -3.10 31.29 33.89
C LEU A 13 -4.24 30.38 33.41
N LEU A 14 -5.48 30.66 33.81
CA LEU A 14 -6.64 29.88 33.38
C LEU A 14 -6.97 30.13 31.90
N ALA A 15 -6.79 31.35 31.41
CA ALA A 15 -6.98 31.70 30.01
C ALA A 15 -5.91 31.08 29.07
N LEU A 16 -4.73 30.75 29.61
CA LEU A 16 -3.65 30.06 28.88
C LEU A 16 -3.80 28.53 28.86
N ALA A 17 -4.75 27.96 29.62
CA ALA A 17 -5.03 26.53 29.59
C ALA A 17 -5.78 26.17 28.29
N GLY A 18 -5.03 25.88 27.23
CA GLY A 18 -5.57 25.38 25.97
C GLY A 18 -6.18 23.98 26.08
N PRO A 19 -7.00 23.56 25.10
CA PRO A 19 -7.58 22.22 25.08
C PRO A 19 -6.48 21.15 25.06
N ALA A 20 -6.64 20.13 25.89
CA ALA A 20 -5.74 18.99 25.92
C ALA A 20 -5.87 18.20 24.61
N SER A 21 -4.82 18.21 23.78
CA SER A 21 -4.72 17.47 22.51
C SER A 21 -4.44 15.97 22.73
N GLY A 22 -5.17 15.34 23.64
CA GLY A 22 -5.02 13.94 24.00
C GLY A 22 -6.03 13.05 23.26
N GLU A 23 -6.14 13.19 21.94
CA GLU A 23 -6.98 12.29 21.15
C GLU A 23 -6.20 11.01 20.85
N VAL A 24 -6.13 10.12 21.84
CA VAL A 24 -5.54 8.80 21.66
C VAL A 24 -6.66 7.85 21.25
N THR A 25 -6.53 7.23 20.10
CA THR A 25 -7.56 6.29 19.62
C THR A 25 -7.37 4.92 20.26
N LEU A 26 -8.46 4.16 20.44
CA LEU A 26 -8.36 2.76 20.91
C LEU A 26 -7.43 1.90 20.02
N ARG A 27 -7.30 2.26 18.73
CA ARG A 27 -6.37 1.64 17.77
C ARG A 27 -4.90 1.87 18.12
N GLU A 28 -4.57 2.94 18.84
CA GLU A 28 -3.19 3.23 19.28
C GLU A 28 -2.84 2.52 20.58
N LEU A 29 -3.83 2.22 21.41
CA LEU A 29 -3.66 1.60 22.72
C LEU A 29 -3.76 0.06 22.69
N ALA A 30 -4.47 -0.49 21.71
CA ALA A 30 -4.72 -1.92 21.62
C ALA A 30 -4.26 -2.48 20.26
N ARG A 31 -3.57 -3.62 20.31
CA ARG A 31 -3.32 -4.48 19.15
C ARG A 31 -4.07 -5.79 19.35
N LEU A 32 -4.53 -6.39 18.25
CA LEU A 32 -5.10 -7.74 18.29
C LEU A 32 -3.98 -8.71 18.70
N GLU A 33 -4.23 -9.50 19.75
CA GLU A 33 -3.23 -10.34 20.42
C GLU A 33 -2.59 -11.39 19.48
N ASP A 34 -3.28 -11.77 18.41
CA ASP A 34 -2.96 -12.93 17.58
C ASP A 34 -2.68 -12.60 16.10
N ARG A 35 -2.34 -11.35 15.78
CA ARG A 35 -1.80 -10.99 14.46
C ARG A 35 -0.32 -10.69 14.54
N ALA A 36 0.50 -11.69 14.23
CA ALA A 36 1.84 -11.41 13.74
C ALA A 36 1.71 -10.63 12.41
N PRO A 37 2.50 -9.55 12.19
CA PRO A 37 2.51 -8.87 10.91
C PRO A 37 2.86 -9.87 9.82
N SER A 38 1.96 -10.04 8.84
CA SER A 38 2.14 -10.97 7.74
C SER A 38 2.37 -10.19 6.45
N ASP A 39 3.47 -10.47 5.77
CA ASP A 39 3.71 -9.95 4.44
C ASP A 39 2.87 -10.72 3.42
N ILE A 40 1.94 -10.04 2.76
CA ILE A 40 1.30 -10.54 1.55
C ILE A 40 2.15 -10.15 0.35
N ILE A 41 2.33 -11.13 -0.53
CA ILE A 41 2.97 -10.96 -1.82
C ILE A 41 1.93 -11.18 -2.91
N GLY A 42 1.76 -10.19 -3.78
CA GLY A 42 0.99 -10.27 -5.02
C GLY A 42 1.92 -10.26 -6.22
N ILE A 43 1.64 -11.10 -7.21
CA ILE A 43 2.32 -11.12 -8.51
C ILE A 43 1.27 -10.82 -9.58
N GLY A 44 1.58 -9.93 -10.51
CA GLY A 44 0.69 -9.56 -11.59
C GLY A 44 1.42 -9.10 -12.85
N PHE A 45 0.66 -8.70 -13.86
CA PHE A 45 1.16 -8.17 -15.12
C PHE A 45 0.72 -6.72 -15.30
N VAL A 46 1.57 -5.89 -15.89
CA VAL A 46 1.21 -4.58 -16.41
C VAL A 46 1.35 -4.62 -17.92
N VAL A 47 0.31 -4.19 -18.62
CA VAL A 47 0.22 -4.20 -20.09
C VAL A 47 0.11 -2.77 -20.63
N GLY A 48 0.49 -2.55 -21.88
CA GLY A 48 0.40 -1.24 -22.54
C GLY A 48 1.58 -0.30 -22.24
N LEU A 49 2.72 -0.84 -21.83
CA LEU A 49 3.95 -0.05 -21.70
C LEU A 49 4.43 0.43 -23.07
N ASN A 50 5.07 1.60 -23.10
CA ASN A 50 5.53 2.24 -24.35
C ASN A 50 6.85 1.61 -24.85
N GLY A 51 6.83 0.31 -25.19
CA GLY A 51 8.01 -0.42 -25.65
C GLY A 51 9.09 -0.62 -24.58
N THR A 52 8.75 -0.41 -23.31
CA THR A 52 9.66 -0.55 -22.14
C THR A 52 9.29 -1.74 -21.26
N GLY A 53 8.51 -2.69 -21.76
CA GLY A 53 8.17 -3.92 -21.05
C GLY A 53 9.20 -5.01 -21.29
N ASP A 54 9.27 -5.95 -20.35
CA ASP A 54 10.23 -7.06 -20.34
C ASP A 54 9.76 -8.28 -21.18
N GLY A 55 8.70 -8.13 -21.99
CA GLY A 55 7.82 -9.23 -22.40
C GLY A 55 8.51 -10.46 -23.01
N GLY A 56 8.66 -10.56 -24.31
CA GLY A 56 9.15 -11.80 -24.94
C GLY A 56 10.59 -12.19 -24.59
N ASP A 57 11.41 -11.23 -24.17
CA ASP A 57 12.77 -11.45 -23.68
C ASP A 57 12.81 -12.19 -22.34
N ALA A 58 11.69 -12.26 -21.61
CA ALA A 58 11.55 -12.97 -20.36
C ALA A 58 10.55 -14.15 -20.50
N PRO A 59 11.03 -15.41 -20.58
CA PRO A 59 10.17 -16.60 -20.69
C PRO A 59 9.11 -16.72 -19.58
N SER A 60 9.36 -16.13 -18.41
CA SER A 60 8.39 -16.04 -17.31
C SER A 60 7.18 -15.15 -17.64
N VAL A 61 7.35 -14.10 -18.45
CA VAL A 61 6.25 -13.21 -18.87
C VAL A 61 5.38 -13.91 -19.91
N SER A 62 5.99 -14.55 -20.93
CA SER A 62 5.26 -15.24 -22.00
C SER A 62 4.47 -16.45 -21.48
N GLN A 63 5.05 -17.28 -20.62
CA GLN A 63 4.32 -18.39 -19.98
C GLN A 63 3.20 -17.90 -19.04
N GLY A 64 3.45 -16.81 -18.32
CA GLY A 64 2.48 -16.17 -17.46
C GLY A 64 1.27 -15.64 -18.23
N MET A 65 1.51 -15.00 -19.37
CA MET A 65 0.48 -14.50 -20.27
C MET A 65 -0.30 -15.64 -20.94
N ALA A 66 0.36 -16.71 -21.38
CA ALA A 66 -0.33 -17.88 -21.93
C ALA A 66 -1.33 -18.48 -20.92
N ARG A 67 -0.95 -18.57 -19.63
CA ARG A 67 -1.85 -19.03 -18.56
C ARG A 67 -2.98 -18.04 -18.28
N PHE A 68 -2.71 -16.74 -18.32
CA PHE A 68 -3.72 -15.71 -18.14
C PHE A 68 -4.80 -15.80 -19.24
N TYR A 69 -4.39 -15.89 -20.50
CA TYR A 69 -5.28 -16.06 -21.65
C TYR A 69 -6.09 -17.37 -21.58
N ALA A 70 -5.46 -18.48 -21.17
CA ALA A 70 -6.15 -19.74 -20.93
C ALA A 70 -7.24 -19.61 -19.84
N ASN A 71 -6.96 -18.91 -18.73
CA ASN A 71 -7.94 -18.67 -17.67
C ASN A 71 -9.09 -17.74 -18.11
N MET A 72 -8.87 -16.90 -19.12
CA MET A 72 -9.90 -16.06 -19.74
C MET A 72 -10.73 -16.80 -20.79
N GLY A 73 -10.47 -18.09 -21.03
CA GLY A 73 -11.17 -18.89 -22.04
C GLY A 73 -10.70 -18.63 -23.47
N MET A 74 -9.57 -17.95 -23.65
CA MET A 74 -8.95 -17.69 -24.95
C MET A 74 -7.54 -18.30 -24.97
N PRO A 75 -7.39 -19.63 -24.95
CA PRO A 75 -6.05 -20.25 -24.97
C PRO A 75 -5.29 -19.84 -26.24
N LEU A 76 -4.01 -19.55 -26.08
CA LEU A 76 -3.12 -19.28 -27.22
C LEU A 76 -2.60 -20.60 -27.78
N ASP A 77 -2.58 -20.71 -29.12
CA ASP A 77 -2.11 -21.92 -29.81
C ASP A 77 -0.59 -22.12 -29.68
N THR A 78 0.17 -21.00 -29.60
CA THR A 78 1.63 -21.01 -29.47
C THR A 78 2.11 -19.89 -28.57
N ILE A 79 3.12 -20.16 -27.75
CA ILE A 79 3.76 -19.16 -26.87
C ILE A 79 4.56 -18.14 -27.69
N ASP A 80 5.04 -18.53 -28.88
CA ASP A 80 5.82 -17.71 -29.82
C ASP A 80 5.09 -16.41 -30.20
N ALA A 81 3.75 -16.40 -30.20
CA ALA A 81 2.95 -15.19 -30.43
C ALA A 81 3.15 -14.09 -29.37
N LEU A 82 3.82 -14.42 -28.25
CA LEU A 82 4.12 -13.52 -27.14
C LEU A 82 5.60 -13.09 -27.11
N GLU A 83 6.46 -13.63 -28.00
CA GLU A 83 7.90 -13.29 -28.05
C GLU A 83 8.18 -11.86 -28.54
N ASP A 84 7.28 -11.27 -29.31
CA ASP A 84 7.45 -9.88 -29.80
C ASP A 84 6.83 -8.83 -28.87
N MET A 85 6.28 -9.25 -27.71
CA MET A 85 5.65 -8.31 -26.79
C MET A 85 6.70 -7.51 -26.02
N THR A 86 6.83 -6.22 -26.33
CA THR A 86 7.68 -5.26 -25.61
C THR A 86 6.87 -4.30 -24.73
N ASN A 87 5.58 -4.56 -24.56
CA ASN A 87 4.63 -3.69 -23.85
C ASN A 87 4.05 -4.33 -22.58
N VAL A 88 4.62 -5.45 -22.11
CA VAL A 88 4.18 -6.17 -20.91
C VAL A 88 5.34 -6.37 -19.95
N ALA A 89 5.11 -6.22 -18.64
CA ALA A 89 6.07 -6.54 -17.58
C ALA A 89 5.40 -7.26 -16.39
N ILE A 90 6.19 -8.04 -15.64
CA ILE A 90 5.76 -8.64 -14.37
C ILE A 90 5.96 -7.64 -13.24
N VAL A 91 4.97 -7.52 -12.35
CA VAL A 91 5.04 -6.67 -11.17
C VAL A 91 4.93 -7.51 -9.90
N TYR A 92 5.78 -7.18 -8.94
CA TYR A 92 5.79 -7.72 -7.59
C TYR A 92 5.29 -6.64 -6.63
N VAL A 93 4.19 -6.93 -5.92
CA VAL A 93 3.62 -6.03 -4.90
C VAL A 93 3.73 -6.70 -3.55
N ARG A 94 4.30 -6.00 -2.57
CA ARG A 94 4.34 -6.43 -1.17
C ARG A 94 3.48 -5.51 -0.32
N ALA A 95 2.64 -6.08 0.53
CA ALA A 95 1.89 -5.33 1.54
C ALA A 95 1.99 -6.06 2.88
N THR A 96 2.27 -5.33 3.96
CA THR A 96 2.29 -5.88 5.31
C THR A 96 0.92 -5.68 5.95
N LEU A 97 0.27 -6.77 6.34
CA LEU A 97 -0.98 -6.72 7.09
C LEU A 97 -0.70 -6.45 8.57
N PRO A 98 -1.44 -5.51 9.20
CA PRO A 98 -1.39 -5.27 10.64
C PRO A 98 -2.23 -6.27 11.44
#